data_AF-A0A3N5UUS6-F1
#
_entry.id   AF-A0A3N5UUS6-F1
#
_cell.length_a   1.000
_cell.length_b   1.000
_cell.length_c   1.000
_cell.angle_alpha   90.00
_cell.angle_beta   90.00
_cell.angle_gamma   90.00
#
_symmetry.space_group_name_H-M   'P 1'
#
loop_
_entity.id
_entity.type
_entity.pdbx_description
1 polymer ?
#
loop_
_entity_poly.entity_id
_entity_poly.type
_entity_poly.pdbx_seq_one_letter_code
_entity_poly.pdbx_strand_id
1 'polypeptide(L)'
;MKRSVIKSTGRYVPDRHVTNEELAGLMDTSNEWIVQRTGIEARYWVREGEDVGTSDLAYEASIIALERADWNPEDLDLIVFATMTPDVNVPGSGAFLQNRLGD
;
A
#
# COMPACT_ATOMS: atom_id res chain seq x y z
N MET A 1 -3.76 -25.06 -20.67
CA MET A 1 -4.82 -24.26 -20.00
C MET A 1 -4.20 -23.53 -18.82
N LYS A 2 -4.29 -22.20 -18.75
CA LYS A 2 -3.98 -21.47 -17.50
C LYS A 2 -5.15 -21.72 -16.53
N ARG A 3 -4.83 -22.14 -15.30
CA ARG A 3 -5.82 -22.47 -14.25
C ARG A 3 -6.21 -21.27 -13.38
N SER A 4 -5.49 -20.15 -13.50
CA SER A 4 -5.71 -18.94 -12.70
C SER A 4 -5.76 -17.70 -13.59
N VAL A 5 -6.49 -16.69 -13.12
CA VAL A 5 -6.67 -15.39 -13.78
C VAL A 5 -6.57 -14.28 -12.73
N ILE A 6 -6.16 -13.08 -13.15
CA ILE A 6 -6.27 -11.88 -12.31
C ILE A 6 -7.71 -11.41 -12.41
N LYS A 7 -8.51 -11.61 -11.36
CA LYS A 7 -9.93 -11.23 -11.33
C LYS A 7 -10.09 -9.70 -11.29
N SER A 8 -9.30 -9.03 -10.45
CA SER A 8 -9.29 -7.57 -10.31
C SER A 8 -7.96 -7.11 -9.70
N THR A 9 -7.78 -5.79 -9.61
CA THR A 9 -6.69 -5.16 -8.86
C THR A 9 -7.22 -3.94 -8.11
N GLY A 10 -6.60 -3.62 -6.99
CA GLY A 10 -6.84 -2.42 -6.21
C GLY A 10 -5.52 -1.75 -5.84
N ARG A 11 -5.56 -0.44 -5.65
CA ARG A 11 -4.40 0.38 -5.28
C ARG A 11 -4.88 1.45 -4.33
N TYR A 12 -4.12 1.64 -3.26
CA TYR A 12 -4.29 2.74 -2.33
C TYR A 12 -2.94 3.40 -2.07
N VAL A 13 -2.96 4.72 -1.88
CA VAL A 13 -1.85 5.52 -1.36
C VAL A 13 -2.44 6.50 -0.33
N PRO A 14 -1.69 6.87 0.71
CA PRO A 14 -2.14 7.88 1.67
C PRO A 14 -2.31 9.25 1.00
N ASP A 15 -3.02 10.16 1.65
CA ASP A 15 -3.39 11.47 1.08
C ASP A 15 -2.24 12.49 1.04
N ARG A 16 -1.22 12.33 1.90
CA ARG A 16 -0.10 13.26 1.99
C ARG A 16 0.82 13.10 0.80
N HIS A 17 0.65 14.03 -0.15
CA HIS A 17 1.50 14.23 -1.31
C HIS A 17 2.75 15.03 -0.95
N VAL A 18 3.93 14.47 -1.21
CA VAL A 18 5.25 15.05 -0.90
C VAL A 18 5.98 15.34 -2.21
N THR A 19 6.17 16.62 -2.51
CA THR A 19 6.86 17.04 -3.74
C THR A 19 8.37 16.94 -3.58
N ASN A 20 9.10 17.03 -4.69
CA ASN A 20 10.56 17.10 -4.64
C ASN A 20 11.07 18.38 -3.96
N GLU A 21 10.34 19.49 -4.07
CA GLU A 21 10.68 20.75 -3.41
C GLU A 21 10.58 20.63 -1.88
N GLU A 22 9.59 19.90 -1.36
CA GLU A 22 9.52 19.60 0.08
C GLU A 22 10.76 18.82 0.55
N LEU A 23 11.23 17.85 -0.25
CA LEU A 23 12.45 17.09 0.07
C LEU A 23 13.71 17.97 0.05
N ALA A 24 13.79 18.96 -0.83
CA ALA A 24 14.91 19.91 -0.84
C ALA A 24 14.98 20.75 0.45
N GLY A 25 13.87 20.87 1.20
CA GLY A 25 13.86 21.45 2.53
C GLY A 25 14.34 20.51 3.65
N LEU A 26 14.44 19.20 3.38
CA LEU A 26 14.80 18.17 4.36
C LEU A 26 16.22 17.60 4.15
N MET A 27 16.76 17.71 2.93
CA MET A 27 18.07 17.18 2.56
C MET A 27 18.68 17.94 1.38
N ASP A 28 19.99 17.79 1.19
CA ASP A 28 20.73 18.38 0.07
C ASP A 28 20.39 17.67 -1.25
N THR A 29 19.34 18.16 -1.92
CA THR A 29 18.82 17.63 -3.19
C THR A 29 18.09 18.72 -3.97
N SER A 30 17.71 18.44 -5.22
CA SER A 30 16.83 19.29 -6.02
C SER A 30 15.84 18.46 -6.83
N ASN A 31 14.77 19.11 -7.31
CA ASN A 31 13.81 18.47 -8.21
C ASN A 31 14.49 17.93 -9.48
N GLU A 32 15.37 18.72 -10.10
CA GLU A 32 16.12 18.32 -11.30
C GLU A 32 16.98 17.08 -11.04
N TRP A 33 17.67 17.04 -9.89
CA TRP A 33 18.51 15.91 -9.52
C TRP A 33 17.69 14.62 -9.34
N ILE A 34 16.57 14.71 -8.62
CA ILE A 34 15.70 13.55 -8.34
C ILE A 34 15.08 13.03 -9.63
N VAL A 35 14.50 13.91 -10.45
CA VAL A 35 13.87 13.53 -11.72
C VAL A 35 14.90 12.94 -12.67
N GLN A 36 16.08 13.54 -12.82
CA GLN A 36 17.12 13.03 -13.72
C GLN A 36 17.59 11.62 -13.34
N ARG A 37 17.67 11.31 -12.03
CA ARG A 37 18.19 10.03 -11.55
C ARG A 37 17.14 8.93 -11.42
N THR A 38 15.89 9.30 -11.13
CA THR A 38 14.85 8.34 -10.73
C THR A 38 13.54 8.46 -11.50
N GLY A 39 13.31 9.59 -12.18
CA GLY A 39 12.03 9.91 -12.81
C GLY A 39 10.89 10.24 -11.84
N ILE A 40 11.17 10.37 -10.54
CA ILE A 40 10.15 10.63 -9.52
C ILE A 40 9.90 12.14 -9.40
N GLU A 41 8.66 12.56 -9.62
CA GLU A 41 8.23 13.95 -9.44
C GLU A 41 7.66 14.19 -8.03
N ALA A 42 7.00 13.19 -7.46
CA ALA A 42 6.42 13.23 -6.13
C ALA A 42 6.25 11.83 -5.53
N ARG A 43 5.99 11.76 -4.23
CA ARG A 43 5.63 10.53 -3.51
C ARG A 43 4.53 10.77 -2.51
N TYR A 44 3.98 9.69 -1.97
CA TYR A 44 2.96 9.75 -0.92
C TYR A 44 3.52 9.13 0.36
N TRP A 45 3.37 9.84 1.48
CA TRP A 45 3.79 9.38 2.80
C TRP A 45 2.57 9.23 3.71
N VAL A 46 2.65 8.34 4.68
CA VAL A 46 1.74 8.43 5.85
C VAL A 46 2.11 9.69 6.63
N ARG A 47 1.14 10.37 7.25
CA ARG A 47 1.48 11.57 8.03
C ARG A 47 2.19 11.16 9.31
N GLU A 48 3.16 11.96 9.73
CA GLU A 48 3.87 11.68 10.97
C GLU A 48 2.90 11.77 12.15
N GLY A 49 2.93 10.76 13.03
CA GLY A 49 2.02 10.65 14.17
C GLY A 49 0.68 9.98 13.86
N GLU A 50 0.38 9.63 12.60
CA GLU A 50 -0.73 8.74 12.29
C GLU A 50 -0.39 7.29 12.62
N ASP A 51 -1.35 6.59 13.22
CA ASP A 51 -1.28 5.15 13.49
C ASP A 51 -1.79 4.39 12.25
N VAL A 52 -1.01 4.43 11.18
CA VAL A 52 -1.30 3.76 9.90
C VAL A 52 -0.14 2.85 9.53
N GLY A 53 -0.38 1.55 9.61
CA GLY A 53 0.54 0.49 9.24
C GLY A 53 0.38 0.01 7.79
N THR A 54 1.18 -1.00 7.41
CA THR A 54 1.11 -1.57 6.07
C THR A 54 -0.18 -2.38 5.88
N SER A 55 -0.70 -3.02 6.93
CA SER A 55 -1.99 -3.71 6.87
C SER A 55 -3.15 -2.76 6.61
N ASP A 56 -3.07 -1.51 7.07
CA ASP A 56 -4.11 -0.51 6.83
C ASP A 56 -4.14 -0.05 5.38
N LEU A 57 -2.97 0.24 4.80
CA LEU A 57 -2.86 0.55 3.38
C LEU A 57 -3.32 -0.62 2.50
N ALA A 58 -3.01 -1.85 2.92
CA ALA A 58 -3.43 -3.06 2.23
C ALA A 58 -4.94 -3.31 2.34
N TYR A 59 -5.58 -2.96 3.45
CA TYR A 59 -7.04 -3.05 3.62
C TYR A 59 -7.76 -2.20 2.57
N GLU A 60 -7.40 -0.92 2.45
CA GLU A 60 -7.99 -0.01 1.47
C GLU A 60 -7.81 -0.52 0.03
N ALA A 61 -6.61 -1.00 -0.31
CA ALA A 61 -6.35 -1.59 -1.62
C ALA A 61 -7.14 -2.89 -1.86
N SER A 62 -7.30 -3.72 -0.82
CA SER A 62 -8.03 -4.99 -0.89
C SER A 62 -9.52 -4.77 -1.08
N ILE A 63 -10.14 -3.83 -0.37
CA ILE A 63 -11.56 -3.48 -0.55
C ILE A 63 -11.83 -3.05 -1.99
N ILE A 64 -11.01 -2.17 -2.56
CA ILE A 64 -11.13 -1.75 -3.96
C ILE A 64 -11.03 -2.94 -4.93
N ALA A 65 -10.13 -3.90 -4.65
CA ALA A 65 -10.00 -5.09 -5.48
C ALA A 65 -11.24 -6.00 -5.37
N LEU A 66 -11.73 -6.24 -4.16
CA LEU A 66 -12.90 -7.08 -3.88
C LEU A 66 -14.16 -6.49 -4.52
N GLU A 67 -14.42 -5.20 -4.35
CA GLU A 67 -15.54 -4.49 -4.98
C GLU A 67 -15.51 -4.64 -6.51
N ARG A 68 -14.35 -4.45 -7.14
CA ARG A 68 -14.19 -4.61 -8.59
C ARG A 68 -14.32 -6.06 -9.06
N ALA A 69 -14.05 -7.01 -8.19
CA ALA A 69 -14.23 -8.44 -8.46
C ALA A 69 -15.69 -8.89 -8.27
N ASP A 70 -16.54 -8.06 -7.64
CA ASP A 70 -17.86 -8.43 -7.13
C ASP A 70 -17.78 -9.58 -6.10
N TRP A 71 -16.76 -9.53 -5.23
CA TRP A 71 -16.48 -10.53 -4.20
C TRP A 71 -16.56 -9.90 -2.81
N ASN A 72 -16.98 -10.69 -1.84
CA ASN A 72 -16.92 -10.34 -0.43
C ASN A 72 -15.64 -10.92 0.21
N PRO A 73 -15.22 -10.41 1.38
CA PRO A 73 -14.10 -10.99 2.11
C PRO A 73 -14.19 -12.50 2.36
N GLU A 74 -15.40 -13.03 2.59
CA GLU A 74 -15.62 -14.46 2.89
C GLU A 74 -15.42 -15.36 1.66
N ASP A 75 -15.34 -14.79 0.46
CA ASP A 75 -15.02 -15.52 -0.77
C ASP A 75 -13.50 -15.82 -0.90
N LEU A 76 -12.66 -15.28 -0.01
CA LEU A 76 -11.22 -15.48 -0.02
C LEU A 76 -10.80 -16.70 0.83
N ASP A 77 -10.22 -17.72 0.19
CA ASP A 77 -9.66 -18.88 0.90
C ASP A 77 -8.24 -18.65 1.44
N LEU A 78 -7.51 -17.65 0.93
CA LEU A 78 -6.10 -17.40 1.25
C LEU A 78 -5.69 -15.94 1.02
N ILE A 79 -5.02 -15.37 2.02
CA ILE A 79 -4.33 -14.08 1.92
C ILE A 79 -2.81 -14.31 1.91
N VAL A 80 -2.14 -13.87 0.84
CA VAL A 80 -0.68 -13.82 0.77
C VAL A 80 -0.23 -12.37 0.89
N PHE A 81 0.33 -12.00 2.04
CA PHE A 81 0.77 -10.64 2.31
C PHE A 81 2.28 -10.48 2.07
N ALA A 82 2.65 -9.88 0.93
CA ALA A 82 4.04 -9.72 0.51
C ALA A 82 4.58 -8.32 0.85
N THR A 83 5.16 -8.16 2.04
CA THR A 83 5.79 -6.90 2.49
C THR A 83 7.20 -7.13 3.05
N MET A 84 8.03 -6.09 2.98
CA MET A 84 9.33 -6.01 3.68
C MET A 84 9.29 -5.11 4.93
N THR A 85 8.19 -4.41 5.14
CA THR A 85 7.94 -3.52 6.28
C THR A 85 6.67 -4.00 6.99
N PRO A 86 6.76 -5.08 7.79
CA PRO A 86 5.58 -5.60 8.46
C PRO A 86 5.12 -4.66 9.58
N ASP A 87 3.84 -4.72 9.93
CA ASP A 87 3.24 -3.92 11.01
C ASP A 87 3.90 -4.23 12.35
N VAL A 88 4.21 -5.51 12.58
CA VAL A 88 4.98 -6.02 13.70
C VAL A 88 5.88 -7.17 13.24
N ASN A 89 6.87 -7.54 14.04
CA ASN A 89 7.75 -8.66 13.69
C ASN A 89 7.03 -10.02 13.66
N VAL A 90 6.05 -10.22 14.56
CA VAL A 90 5.24 -11.44 14.67
C VAL A 90 3.88 -11.05 15.27
N PRO A 91 2.73 -11.53 14.75
CA PRO A 91 2.56 -12.36 13.55
C PRO A 91 2.81 -11.59 12.25
N GLY A 92 2.74 -12.26 11.10
CA GLY A 92 2.83 -11.59 9.80
C GLY A 92 1.63 -10.67 9.54
N SER A 93 1.85 -9.56 8.82
CA SER A 93 0.85 -8.54 8.46
C SER A 93 -0.46 -9.07 7.85
N GLY A 94 -0.42 -10.24 7.20
CA GLY A 94 -1.60 -10.89 6.64
C GLY A 94 -2.69 -11.20 7.67
N ALA A 95 -2.32 -11.51 8.92
CA ALA A 95 -3.29 -11.77 9.99
C ALA A 95 -4.06 -10.51 10.39
N PHE A 96 -3.40 -9.34 10.37
CA PHE A 96 -4.05 -8.07 10.65
C PHE A 96 -5.01 -7.66 9.53
N LEU A 97 -4.61 -7.87 8.27
CA LEU A 97 -5.48 -7.66 7.12
C LEU A 97 -6.71 -8.57 7.18
N GLN A 98 -6.52 -9.87 7.45
CA GLN A 98 -7.61 -10.83 7.62
C GLN A 98 -8.60 -10.37 8.69
N ASN A 99 -8.09 -10.02 9.87
CA ASN A 99 -8.93 -9.55 10.97
C ASN A 99 -9.72 -8.28 10.61
N ARG A 100 -9.09 -7.33 9.90
CA ARG A 100 -9.80 -6.12 9.42
C ARG A 100 -10.86 -6.42 8.36
N LEU A 101 -10.67 -7.45 7.53
CA LEU A 101 -11.62 -7.83 6.48
C LEU A 101 -12.88 -8.53 7.01
N GLY A 102 -12.91 -8.94 8.29
CA GLY A 102 -14.12 -9.44 8.95
C GLY A 102 -14.00 -10.84 9.57
N ASP A 103 -12.80 -11.23 10.01
CA ASP A 103 -12.54 -12.50 10.71
C ASP A 103 -12.18 -12.29 12.20
#